data_AF-A0A154BNQ1-F1
#
_entry.id   AF-A0A154BNQ1-F1
#
_cell.length_a   1.000
_cell.length_b   1.000
_cell.length_c   1.000
_cell.angle_alpha   90.00
_cell.angle_beta   90.00
_cell.angle_gamma   90.00
#
_symmetry.space_group_name_H-M   'P 1'
#
loop_
_entity.id
_entity.type
_entity.pdbx_description
1 polymer ?
#
loop_
_entity_poly.entity_id
_entity_poly.type
_entity_poly.pdbx_seq_one_letter_code
_entity_poly.pdbx_strand_id
1 'polypeptide(L)'
;MRKATAFILVLGLIALQAVWGLANTPPNSMQPTSLPDMSATPQKASGISITTESDASYTVQRRIKITAGNTSMYATMKDNRTAQDFIELLPLKLKAFDRIGLVKSTVLPHSISDDGERTRKYAIGSIFYWPEGPEVAFCYSDHLPKTVVDIIHIGMLESDVEHFRNYTGELVVELANEVPVQVEPEKR
;
A
#
# COMPACT_ATOMS: atom_id res chain seq x y z
N MET A 1 -37.70 36.59 5.03
CA MET A 1 -37.29 37.55 3.98
C MET A 1 -35.89 37.21 3.50
N ARG A 2 -35.63 37.21 2.18
CA ARG A 2 -34.31 37.45 1.52
C ARG A 2 -33.12 36.54 1.94
N LYS A 3 -32.41 35.81 1.05
CA LYS A 3 -32.38 35.73 -0.43
C LYS A 3 -31.97 34.31 -0.86
N ALA A 4 -32.33 33.94 -2.09
CA ALA A 4 -31.82 32.75 -2.77
C ALA A 4 -30.58 33.07 -3.62
N THR A 5 -29.73 32.06 -3.87
CA THR A 5 -28.88 32.01 -5.06
C THR A 5 -28.81 30.55 -5.53
N ALA A 6 -29.26 30.28 -6.75
CA ALA A 6 -29.05 28.99 -7.42
C ALA A 6 -27.74 29.04 -8.23
N PHE A 7 -27.07 27.90 -8.37
CA PHE A 7 -26.07 27.70 -9.42
C PHE A 7 -26.43 26.43 -10.19
N ILE A 8 -26.94 26.64 -11.40
CA ILE A 8 -27.04 25.62 -12.44
C ILE A 8 -25.79 25.78 -13.30
N LEU A 9 -25.07 24.69 -13.56
CA LEU A 9 -24.14 24.61 -14.69
C LEU A 9 -24.26 23.23 -15.32
N VAL A 10 -24.41 23.24 -16.65
CA VAL A 10 -24.65 22.10 -17.53
C VAL A 10 -23.37 21.82 -18.31
N LEU A 11 -23.33 20.67 -18.99
CA LEU A 11 -22.30 20.18 -19.93
C LEU A 11 -21.21 19.31 -19.26
N GLY A 12 -20.71 18.25 -19.90
CA GLY A 12 -20.85 17.85 -21.30
C GLY A 12 -21.13 16.36 -21.54
N LEU A 13 -21.89 16.10 -22.61
CA LEU A 13 -22.13 14.79 -23.21
C LEU A 13 -20.98 14.47 -24.18
N ILE A 14 -20.27 13.34 -24.01
CA ILE A 14 -19.42 12.79 -25.06
C ILE A 14 -19.72 11.30 -25.21
N ALA A 15 -20.23 10.93 -26.38
CA ALA A 15 -20.34 9.57 -26.85
C ALA A 15 -19.57 9.44 -28.17
N LEU A 16 -18.68 8.46 -28.28
CA LEU A 16 -18.14 7.96 -29.56
C LEU A 16 -17.76 6.48 -29.34
N GLN A 17 -18.47 5.52 -29.95
CA GLN A 17 -18.13 4.82 -31.21
C GLN A 17 -16.71 4.19 -31.23
N ALA A 18 -16.44 3.02 -31.82
CA ALA A 18 -17.27 1.88 -32.27
C ALA A 18 -16.33 0.68 -32.57
N VAL A 19 -16.89 -0.51 -32.72
CA VAL A 19 -16.15 -1.77 -33.00
C VAL A 19 -15.67 -1.85 -34.45
N TRP A 20 -14.37 -2.10 -34.63
CA TRP A 20 -13.72 -2.77 -35.78
C TRP A 20 -12.57 -3.61 -35.20
N GLY A 21 -12.11 -4.72 -35.77
CA GLY A 21 -12.46 -5.43 -37.00
C GLY A 21 -11.54 -6.66 -37.12
N LEU A 22 -11.96 -7.69 -37.87
CA LEU A 22 -11.37 -9.04 -37.80
C LEU A 22 -10.12 -9.23 -38.71
N ALA A 23 -9.24 -10.15 -38.29
CA ALA A 23 -8.34 -11.00 -39.08
C ALA A 23 -7.21 -10.38 -39.94
N ASN A 24 -5.99 -10.94 -39.79
CA ASN A 24 -5.30 -11.66 -40.86
C ASN A 24 -4.12 -12.49 -40.32
N THR A 25 -3.93 -13.70 -40.86
CA THR A 25 -2.82 -14.63 -40.58
C THR A 25 -2.44 -15.37 -41.90
N PRO A 26 -1.30 -16.07 -41.99
CA PRO A 26 0.02 -15.47 -42.18
C PRO A 26 0.53 -15.82 -43.61
N PRO A 27 1.32 -16.87 -43.93
CA PRO A 27 2.46 -17.51 -43.26
C PRO A 27 3.83 -17.03 -43.80
N ASN A 28 4.93 -17.34 -43.10
CA ASN A 28 6.18 -17.74 -43.76
C ASN A 28 6.91 -18.79 -42.91
N SER A 29 7.01 -20.01 -43.42
CA SER A 29 7.69 -21.13 -42.77
C SER A 29 9.08 -21.29 -43.37
N MET A 30 10.14 -20.92 -42.64
CA MET A 30 11.50 -21.36 -42.93
C MET A 30 12.32 -21.55 -41.64
N GLN A 31 12.43 -22.81 -41.22
CA GLN A 31 13.56 -23.34 -40.47
C GLN A 31 14.10 -24.51 -41.30
N PRO A 32 15.42 -24.75 -41.30
CA PRO A 32 15.92 -25.77 -40.39
C PRO A 32 17.31 -25.48 -39.74
N THR A 33 17.38 -25.83 -38.45
CA THR A 33 18.44 -26.66 -37.83
C THR A 33 19.92 -26.32 -38.01
N SER A 34 20.59 -25.98 -36.89
CA SER A 34 21.83 -26.67 -36.46
C SER A 34 22.21 -26.40 -34.98
N LEU A 35 22.47 -27.48 -34.25
CA LEU A 35 23.29 -27.62 -33.03
C LEU A 35 24.16 -28.87 -33.29
N PRO A 36 25.45 -28.91 -32.93
CA PRO A 36 25.94 -29.11 -31.55
C PRO A 36 27.10 -28.13 -31.21
N ASP A 37 27.88 -28.20 -30.11
CA ASP A 37 28.19 -29.26 -29.15
C ASP A 37 28.63 -28.67 -27.78
N MET A 38 28.69 -29.50 -26.73
CA MET A 38 29.27 -29.16 -25.42
C MET A 38 30.78 -29.41 -25.40
N SER A 39 31.58 -28.50 -24.82
CA SER A 39 32.65 -28.85 -23.85
C SER A 39 33.52 -27.66 -23.36
N ALA A 40 33.89 -27.73 -22.07
CA ALA A 40 35.12 -27.20 -21.43
C ALA A 40 35.39 -25.68 -21.31
N THR A 41 35.05 -25.14 -20.13
CA THR A 41 35.83 -24.14 -19.34
C THR A 41 37.23 -24.73 -18.96
N PRO A 42 38.23 -23.98 -18.43
CA PRO A 42 38.22 -22.56 -18.00
C PRO A 42 39.45 -21.70 -18.38
N GLN A 43 39.36 -20.37 -18.23
CA GLN A 43 40.55 -19.55 -17.96
C GLN A 43 40.29 -18.27 -17.16
N LYS A 44 41.29 -17.85 -16.38
CA LYS A 44 41.24 -16.90 -15.26
C LYS A 44 42.30 -15.80 -15.43
N ALA A 45 41.87 -14.54 -15.46
CA ALA A 45 42.65 -13.33 -15.13
C ALA A 45 41.63 -12.19 -14.91
N SER A 46 41.53 -11.56 -13.73
CA SER A 46 42.35 -10.40 -13.33
C SER A 46 42.39 -9.30 -14.40
N GLY A 47 41.85 -8.10 -14.17
CA GLY A 47 41.09 -7.64 -13.01
C GLY A 47 40.84 -6.13 -13.11
N ILE A 48 39.60 -5.70 -12.94
CA ILE A 48 39.22 -4.29 -12.87
C ILE A 48 38.44 -4.10 -11.57
N SER A 49 39.16 -3.62 -10.56
CA SER A 49 38.55 -3.14 -9.31
C SER A 49 37.89 -1.79 -9.60
N ILE A 50 36.57 -1.79 -9.78
CA ILE A 50 35.79 -0.56 -9.56
C ILE A 50 35.26 -0.67 -8.13
N THR A 51 36.03 -0.12 -7.21
CA THR A 51 35.56 0.20 -5.87
C THR A 51 34.52 1.32 -5.98
N THR A 52 33.24 0.96 -6.06
CA THR A 52 32.15 1.92 -5.86
C THR A 52 31.81 1.96 -4.38
N GLU A 53 32.61 2.72 -3.63
CA GLU A 53 32.24 3.19 -2.29
C GLU A 53 31.06 4.17 -2.41
N SER A 54 29.84 3.68 -2.18
CA SER A 54 28.66 4.49 -1.91
C SER A 54 27.53 3.63 -1.35
N ASP A 55 27.78 2.92 -0.24
CA ASP A 55 26.71 2.24 0.52
C ASP A 55 25.92 3.27 1.35
N ALA A 56 25.24 4.18 0.64
CA ALA A 56 24.12 4.90 1.21
C ALA A 56 22.94 3.93 1.21
N SER A 57 22.64 3.33 2.36
CA SER A 57 21.53 2.41 2.49
C SER A 57 20.21 3.18 2.42
N TYR A 58 19.60 3.19 1.23
CA TYR A 58 18.26 3.70 1.04
C TYR A 58 17.26 2.63 1.52
N THR A 59 16.54 2.92 2.60
CA THR A 59 15.36 2.10 2.93
C THR A 59 14.19 2.60 2.11
N VAL A 60 13.61 1.71 1.31
CA VAL A 60 12.46 2.04 0.46
C VAL A 60 11.20 1.92 1.31
N GLN A 61 10.67 3.05 1.77
CA GLN A 61 9.50 3.03 2.63
C GLN A 61 8.24 3.02 1.77
N ARG A 62 7.54 1.88 1.81
CA ARG A 62 6.28 1.68 1.08
C ARG A 62 5.18 2.54 1.70
N ARG A 63 4.30 3.04 0.85
CA ARG A 63 3.24 4.00 1.19
C ARG A 63 1.92 3.48 0.67
N ILE A 64 0.83 3.78 1.36
CA ILE A 64 -0.53 3.48 0.90
C ILE A 64 -1.35 4.75 0.81
N LYS A 65 -2.33 4.75 -0.10
CA LYS A 65 -3.37 5.75 -0.20
C LYS A 65 -4.66 5.18 0.38
N ILE A 66 -5.30 5.92 1.27
CA ILE A 66 -6.56 5.55 1.93
C ILE A 66 -7.60 6.59 1.52
N THR A 67 -8.62 6.16 0.78
CA THR A 67 -9.71 7.02 0.31
C THR A 67 -10.98 6.74 1.10
N ALA A 68 -11.52 7.79 1.72
CA ALA A 68 -12.70 7.76 2.59
C ALA A 68 -13.75 8.74 2.06
N GLY A 69 -14.59 8.28 1.14
CA GLY A 69 -15.47 9.14 0.35
C GLY A 69 -14.66 10.04 -0.58
N ASN A 70 -14.77 11.37 -0.41
CA ASN A 70 -14.07 12.34 -1.27
C ASN A 70 -12.67 12.73 -0.75
N THR A 71 -12.28 12.26 0.44
CA THR A 71 -10.98 12.57 1.06
C THR A 71 -10.00 11.43 0.80
N SER A 72 -8.83 11.75 0.27
CA SER A 72 -7.68 10.84 0.21
C SER A 72 -6.64 11.24 1.26
N MET A 73 -6.19 10.26 2.03
CA MET A 73 -5.11 10.34 3.01
C MET A 73 -3.99 9.40 2.59
N TYR A 74 -2.78 9.61 3.12
CA TYR A 74 -1.65 8.71 2.90
C TYR A 74 -1.15 8.16 4.23
N ALA A 75 -0.61 6.95 4.18
CA ALA A 75 0.06 6.35 5.31
C ALA A 75 1.37 5.67 4.89
N THR A 76 2.36 5.87 5.74
CA THR A 76 3.67 5.25 5.67
C THR A 76 3.61 3.87 6.32
N MET A 77 4.16 2.85 5.66
CA MET A 77 4.08 1.46 6.13
C MET A 77 5.37 1.05 6.85
N LYS A 78 5.24 0.19 7.87
CA LYS A 78 6.38 -0.41 8.55
C LYS A 78 7.06 -1.45 7.65
N ASP A 79 8.36 -1.65 7.87
CA ASP A 79 9.06 -2.80 7.34
C ASP A 79 8.94 -3.99 8.30
N ASN A 80 7.86 -4.76 8.16
CA ASN A 80 7.65 -6.04 8.83
C ASN A 80 6.76 -6.96 7.97
N ARG A 81 6.74 -8.27 8.27
CA ARG A 81 6.01 -9.25 7.45
C ARG A 81 4.51 -9.00 7.40
N THR A 82 3.87 -8.66 8.53
CA THR A 82 2.45 -8.29 8.57
C THR A 82 2.11 -7.11 7.65
N ALA A 83 2.95 -6.07 7.60
CA ALA A 83 2.77 -4.94 6.70
C ALA A 83 3.08 -5.30 5.23
N GLN A 84 4.00 -6.24 4.97
CA GLN A 84 4.21 -6.82 3.64
C GLN A 84 2.95 -7.54 3.15
N ASP A 85 2.43 -8.49 3.91
CA ASP A 85 1.22 -9.24 3.59
C ASP A 85 0.02 -8.30 3.36
N PHE A 86 -0.19 -7.28 4.23
CA PHE A 86 -1.31 -6.34 4.04
C PHE A 86 -1.20 -5.56 2.73
N ILE A 87 0.01 -5.20 2.29
CA ILE A 87 0.25 -4.55 0.99
C ILE A 87 0.01 -5.51 -0.18
N GLU A 88 0.36 -6.79 -0.03
CA GLU A 88 0.10 -7.84 -1.04
C GLU A 88 -1.42 -8.05 -1.30
N LEU A 89 -2.30 -7.64 -0.37
CA LEU A 89 -3.75 -7.68 -0.56
C LEU A 89 -4.32 -6.49 -1.37
N LEU A 90 -3.55 -5.42 -1.59
CA LEU A 90 -4.07 -4.18 -2.19
C LEU A 90 -4.24 -4.32 -3.72
N PRO A 91 -5.26 -3.69 -4.33
CA PRO A 91 -6.22 -2.76 -3.73
C PRO A 91 -7.39 -3.45 -3.00
N LEU A 92 -7.78 -2.90 -1.85
CA LEU A 92 -8.93 -3.37 -1.06
C LEU A 92 -10.03 -2.33 -0.97
N LYS A 93 -11.28 -2.79 -0.99
CA LYS A 93 -12.47 -2.00 -0.65
C LYS A 93 -13.12 -2.60 0.59
N LEU A 94 -12.97 -1.93 1.73
CA LEU A 94 -13.27 -2.46 3.06
C LEU A 94 -14.37 -1.65 3.74
N LYS A 95 -15.39 -2.33 4.27
CA LYS A 95 -16.40 -1.69 5.10
C LYS A 95 -15.80 -1.35 6.47
N ALA A 96 -15.64 -0.07 6.76
CA ALA A 96 -15.14 0.39 8.05
C ALA A 96 -16.26 0.56 9.07
N PHE A 97 -15.98 0.23 10.32
CA PHE A 97 -16.89 0.39 11.45
C PHE A 97 -16.15 0.94 12.66
N ASP A 98 -16.89 1.64 13.52
CA ASP A 98 -16.35 2.20 14.76
C ASP A 98 -16.10 1.09 15.78
N ARG A 99 -14.91 1.06 16.39
CA ARG A 99 -14.66 0.31 17.61
C ARG A 99 -14.39 1.28 18.75
N ILE A 100 -15.33 1.30 19.70
CA ILE A 100 -15.25 1.93 21.02
C ILE A 100 -14.80 3.41 21.02
N GLY A 101 -15.05 4.18 19.95
CA GLY A 101 -14.60 5.57 19.84
C GLY A 101 -13.08 5.73 19.67
N LEU A 102 -12.36 4.63 19.38
CA LEU A 102 -10.90 4.58 19.31
C LEU A 102 -10.37 4.52 17.87
N VAL A 103 -10.91 3.57 17.11
CA VAL A 103 -10.43 3.21 15.78
C VAL A 103 -11.57 3.00 14.80
N LYS A 104 -11.30 3.23 13.51
CA LYS A 104 -12.10 2.62 12.43
C LYS A 104 -11.46 1.29 12.09
N SER A 105 -12.18 0.20 12.35
CA SER A 105 -11.73 -1.16 12.08
C SER A 105 -12.36 -1.71 10.80
N THR A 106 -11.66 -2.64 10.17
CA THR A 106 -12.05 -3.34 8.94
C THR A 106 -11.65 -4.81 9.05
N VAL A 107 -12.48 -5.73 8.56
CA VAL A 107 -12.13 -7.16 8.50
C VAL A 107 -11.45 -7.45 7.15
N LEU A 108 -10.32 -8.14 7.15
CA LEU A 108 -9.61 -8.55 5.94
C LEU A 108 -10.30 -9.76 5.26
N PRO A 109 -10.12 -9.97 3.94
CA PRO A 109 -10.67 -11.12 3.23
C PRO A 109 -10.12 -12.47 3.72
N HIS A 110 -8.90 -12.47 4.28
CA HIS A 110 -8.29 -13.57 5.01
C HIS A 110 -7.23 -13.04 5.98
N SER A 111 -6.78 -13.88 6.92
CA SER A 111 -5.67 -13.54 7.82
C SER A 111 -4.36 -13.32 7.07
N ILE A 112 -3.52 -12.50 7.68
CA ILE A 112 -2.12 -12.21 7.31
C ILE A 112 -1.18 -12.59 8.47
N SER A 113 0.12 -12.68 8.20
CA SER A 113 1.19 -12.99 9.16
C SER A 113 1.05 -12.21 10.47
N ASP A 114 1.16 -12.91 11.60
CA ASP A 114 1.19 -12.33 12.94
C ASP A 114 2.60 -12.34 13.58
N ASP A 115 3.65 -12.47 12.75
CA ASP A 115 5.06 -12.51 13.16
C ASP A 115 5.61 -11.15 13.68
N GLY A 116 4.82 -10.07 13.59
CA GLY A 116 5.20 -8.74 14.06
C GLY A 116 5.13 -8.58 15.59
N GLU A 117 5.78 -7.54 16.12
CA GLU A 117 5.76 -7.23 17.55
C GLU A 117 4.32 -7.01 18.05
N ARG A 118 3.84 -7.94 18.89
CA ARG A 118 2.56 -7.83 19.60
C ARG A 118 2.69 -6.89 20.80
N THR A 119 1.86 -5.86 20.84
CA THR A 119 1.85 -4.84 21.91
C THR A 119 0.43 -4.34 22.19
N ARG A 120 0.26 -3.53 23.24
CA ARG A 120 -0.99 -2.76 23.48
C ARG A 120 -0.81 -1.25 23.42
N LYS A 121 0.43 -0.80 23.21
CA LYS A 121 0.75 0.62 23.02
C LYS A 121 0.35 1.02 21.61
N TYR A 122 -0.21 2.21 21.46
CA TYR A 122 -0.60 2.76 20.17
C TYR A 122 -0.42 4.29 20.20
N ALA A 123 -0.57 4.94 19.05
CA ALA A 123 -0.57 6.40 18.93
C ALA A 123 -1.72 6.85 18.02
N ILE A 124 -2.13 8.11 18.12
CA ILE A 124 -2.99 8.75 17.11
C ILE A 124 -2.31 8.59 15.74
N GLY A 125 -3.11 8.25 14.72
CA GLY A 125 -2.62 8.02 13.36
C GLY A 125 -2.09 6.60 13.10
N SER A 126 -1.82 5.80 14.14
CA SER A 126 -1.29 4.45 13.94
C SER A 126 -2.27 3.52 13.22
N ILE A 127 -1.72 2.68 12.35
CA ILE A 127 -2.42 1.61 11.65
C ILE A 127 -1.89 0.28 12.18
N PHE A 128 -2.79 -0.58 12.66
CA PHE A 128 -2.42 -1.84 13.27
C PHE A 128 -3.36 -2.99 12.92
N TYR A 129 -2.80 -4.19 12.92
CA TYR A 129 -3.49 -5.46 12.71
C TYR A 129 -3.82 -6.12 14.05
N TRP A 130 -5.00 -6.72 14.14
CA TRP A 130 -5.45 -7.55 15.25
C TRP A 130 -5.62 -9.00 14.77
N PRO A 131 -4.68 -9.92 15.07
CA PRO A 131 -4.64 -11.26 14.50
C PRO A 131 -5.84 -12.15 14.82
N GLU A 132 -6.46 -12.01 15.99
CA GLU A 132 -7.59 -12.86 16.39
C GLU A 132 -8.92 -12.47 15.71
N GLY A 133 -9.00 -11.27 15.14
CA GLY A 133 -10.18 -10.76 14.42
C GLY A 133 -10.06 -10.76 12.88
N PRO A 134 -8.94 -11.27 12.34
CA PRO A 134 -8.27 -10.70 11.16
C PRO A 134 -8.65 -9.25 10.79
N GLU A 135 -8.46 -8.30 11.71
CA GLU A 135 -8.86 -6.90 11.50
C GLU A 135 -7.69 -5.94 11.31
N VAL A 136 -7.82 -4.98 10.39
CA VAL A 136 -6.95 -3.80 10.31
C VAL A 136 -7.70 -2.57 10.78
N ALA A 137 -7.07 -1.81 11.67
CA ALA A 137 -7.63 -0.67 12.36
C ALA A 137 -6.81 0.60 12.15
N PHE A 138 -7.51 1.71 11.91
CA PHE A 138 -6.96 3.06 11.74
C PHE A 138 -7.30 3.89 12.98
N CYS A 139 -6.30 4.31 13.74
CA CYS A 139 -6.47 4.98 15.03
C CYS A 139 -6.65 6.50 14.90
N TYR A 140 -7.71 7.04 15.52
CA TYR A 140 -8.04 8.47 15.45
C TYR A 140 -8.23 9.14 16.83
N SER A 141 -8.05 8.40 17.92
CA SER A 141 -8.37 8.83 19.28
C SER A 141 -7.45 8.15 20.28
N ASP A 142 -7.02 8.85 21.33
CA ASP A 142 -6.10 8.39 22.38
C ASP A 142 -6.72 8.31 23.78
N HIS A 143 -8.05 8.39 23.87
CA HIS A 143 -8.79 8.44 25.13
C HIS A 143 -8.62 7.20 26.04
N LEU A 144 -7.97 6.13 25.56
CA LEU A 144 -7.58 4.96 26.35
C LEU A 144 -6.05 4.89 26.49
N PRO A 145 -5.48 4.54 27.66
CA PRO A 145 -4.02 4.48 27.81
C PRO A 145 -3.35 3.34 27.02
N LYS A 146 -4.12 2.37 26.53
CA LYS A 146 -3.68 1.22 25.72
C LYS A 146 -4.88 0.53 25.08
N THR A 147 -4.65 -0.29 24.05
CA THR A 147 -5.68 -1.19 23.50
C THR A 147 -6.08 -2.27 24.51
N VAL A 148 -7.30 -2.81 24.36
CA VAL A 148 -7.80 -3.93 25.17
C VAL A 148 -7.34 -5.31 24.65
N VAL A 149 -6.97 -5.37 23.37
CA VAL A 149 -6.39 -6.55 22.68
C VAL A 149 -4.92 -6.29 22.32
N ASP A 150 -4.15 -7.36 22.08
CA ASP A 150 -2.79 -7.25 21.56
C ASP A 150 -2.81 -7.03 20.05
N ILE A 151 -2.04 -6.05 19.59
CA ILE A 151 -2.01 -5.55 18.21
C ILE A 151 -0.60 -5.58 17.63
N ILE A 152 -0.50 -5.62 16.30
CA ILE A 152 0.75 -5.51 15.55
C ILE A 152 0.72 -4.20 14.76
N HIS A 153 1.70 -3.32 14.96
CA HIS A 153 1.80 -2.08 14.19
C HIS A 153 2.24 -2.38 12.75
N ILE A 154 1.50 -1.84 11.78
CA ILE A 154 1.77 -2.02 10.34
C ILE A 154 1.99 -0.70 9.59
N GLY A 155 1.53 0.44 10.11
CA GLY A 155 1.73 1.73 9.46
C GLY A 155 1.37 2.94 10.32
N MET A 156 1.49 4.12 9.73
CA MET A 156 1.20 5.42 10.37
C MET A 156 0.62 6.38 9.32
N LEU A 157 -0.51 7.00 9.62
CA LEU A 157 -1.08 8.08 8.81
C LEU A 157 -0.14 9.30 8.80
N GLU A 158 0.05 9.88 7.62
CA GLU A 158 0.87 11.09 7.41
C GLU A 158 0.05 12.38 7.54
N SER A 159 -1.28 12.27 7.50
CA SER A 159 -2.23 13.35 7.66
C SER A 159 -2.98 13.25 8.98
N ASP A 160 -3.64 14.34 9.37
CA ASP A 160 -4.53 14.36 10.53
C ASP A 160 -5.66 13.33 10.42
N VAL A 161 -6.14 12.88 11.58
CA VAL A 161 -7.08 11.77 11.76
C VAL A 161 -8.55 12.21 11.81
N GLU A 162 -8.82 13.52 11.90
CA GLU A 162 -10.16 14.08 12.15
C GLU A 162 -11.22 13.62 11.14
N HIS A 163 -10.82 13.35 9.88
CA HIS A 163 -11.73 12.78 8.88
C HIS A 163 -12.31 11.43 9.32
N PHE A 164 -11.51 10.59 9.98
CA PHE A 164 -11.99 9.30 10.48
C PHE A 164 -13.06 9.45 11.55
N ARG A 165 -13.01 10.43 12.48
CA ARG A 165 -13.98 10.53 13.60
C ARG A 165 -15.43 10.38 13.13
N ASN A 166 -15.79 11.20 12.15
CA ASN A 166 -17.15 11.33 11.64
C ASN A 166 -17.43 10.48 10.39
N TYR A 167 -16.40 9.93 9.74
CA TYR A 167 -16.60 9.13 8.54
C TYR A 167 -17.25 7.77 8.86
N THR A 168 -18.29 7.46 8.10
CA THR A 168 -18.92 6.13 8.04
C THR A 168 -19.07 5.76 6.57
N GLY A 169 -18.64 4.54 6.21
CA GLY A 169 -18.61 4.12 4.81
C GLY A 169 -17.55 3.07 4.52
N GLU A 170 -17.21 2.96 3.24
CA GLU A 170 -16.18 2.05 2.74
C GLU A 170 -14.86 2.81 2.56
N LEU A 171 -13.78 2.24 3.07
CA LEU A 171 -12.43 2.68 2.80
C LEU A 171 -11.92 1.97 1.55
N VAL A 172 -11.39 2.72 0.59
CA VAL A 172 -10.62 2.16 -0.53
C VAL A 172 -9.14 2.35 -0.20
N VAL A 173 -8.39 1.25 -0.12
CA VAL A 173 -6.97 1.26 0.22
C VAL A 173 -6.19 0.77 -1.00
N GLU A 174 -5.22 1.56 -1.44
CA GLU A 174 -4.43 1.36 -2.66
C GLU A 174 -2.95 1.49 -2.32
N LEU A 175 -2.08 0.75 -3.04
CA LEU A 175 -0.65 1.02 -2.98
C LEU A 175 -0.35 2.40 -3.56
N ALA A 176 0.46 3.18 -2.87
CA ALA A 176 0.98 4.46 -3.34
C ALA A 176 2.49 4.33 -3.64
N ASN A 177 3.02 5.26 -4.45
CA ASN A 177 4.43 5.25 -4.83
C ASN A 177 5.34 5.28 -3.60
N GLU A 178 6.43 4.52 -3.69
CA GLU A 178 7.43 4.39 -2.63
C GLU A 178 8.18 5.70 -2.38
N VAL A 179 8.49 5.97 -1.12
CA VAL A 179 9.27 7.15 -0.71
C VAL A 179 10.69 6.69 -0.33
N PRO A 180 11.75 7.18 -1.00
CA PRO A 180 13.11 6.89 -0.58
C PRO A 180 13.40 7.52 0.79
N VAL A 181 13.71 6.69 1.79
CA VAL A 181 14.17 7.16 3.11
C VAL A 181 15.68 7.07 3.17
N GLN A 182 16.29 8.22 3.45
CA GLN A 182 17.72 8.33 3.76
C GLN A 182 17.94 7.74 5.16
N VAL A 183 18.72 6.67 5.27
CA VAL A 183 19.16 6.19 6.59
C VAL A 183 20.37 7.03 7.00
N GLU A 184 20.16 7.98 7.93
CA GLU A 184 21.27 8.74 8.51
C GLU A 184 22.10 7.79 9.41
N PRO A 185 23.43 7.68 9.22
CA PRO A 185 24.23 6.69 9.91
C PRO A 185 24.26 6.95 11.42
N GLU A 186 23.92 5.92 12.19
CA GLU A 186 23.91 5.96 13.66
C GLU A 186 25.30 6.38 14.20
N LYS A 187 25.32 7.50 14.92
CA LYS A 187 26.54 8.14 15.38
C LYS A 187 27.13 7.38 16.57
N ARG A 188 28.01 6.44 16.25
CA ARG A 188 28.76 5.55 17.16
C ARG A 188 29.59 6.27 18.22
#